data_AF-A0A920PFB0-F1
#
_entry.id   AF-A0A920PFB0-F1
#
_cell.length_a   1.000
_cell.length_b   1.000
_cell.length_c   1.000
_cell.angle_alpha   90.00
_cell.angle_beta   90.00
_cell.angle_gamma   90.00
#
_symmetry.space_group_name_H-M   'P 1'
#
loop_
_entity.id
_entity.type
_entity.pdbx_description
1 polymer ?
#
loop_
_entity_poly.entity_id
_entity_poly.type
_entity_poly.pdbx_seq_one_letter_code
_entity_poly.pdbx_strand_id
1 'polypeptide(L)'
;MKVMKRGVIINLVAGFSIYLLVSFLGTNLISILIPLTLMFFAHGFIVSMSLTKAVSNRPEIAGSSSGLSSSMGLVTGGLFSILSGAIYAGEFLPIASLVTLSTVLCGLSYLLIASGEKENNS
;
A
#
# COMPACT_ATOMS: atom_id res chain seq x y z
N MET A 1 7.29 -11.41 -10.88
CA MET A 1 7.68 -10.60 -9.71
C MET A 1 8.28 -9.22 -10.00
N LYS A 2 9.03 -9.01 -11.10
CA LYS A 2 9.71 -7.72 -11.37
C LYS A 2 8.76 -6.50 -11.41
N VAL A 3 7.55 -6.66 -11.93
CA VAL A 3 6.52 -5.59 -11.99
C VAL A 3 6.00 -5.25 -10.59
N MET A 4 5.70 -6.26 -9.76
CA MET A 4 5.27 -6.05 -8.37
C MET A 4 6.34 -5.33 -7.55
N LYS A 5 7.63 -5.70 -7.73
CA LYS A 5 8.75 -4.97 -7.11
C LYS A 5 8.77 -3.49 -7.49
N ARG A 6 8.59 -3.17 -8.78
CA ARG A 6 8.54 -1.77 -9.25
C ARG A 6 7.36 -1.03 -8.65
N GLY A 7 6.17 -1.63 -8.61
CA GLY A 7 4.98 -1.06 -7.95
C GLY A 7 5.25 -0.74 -6.47
N VAL A 8 5.82 -1.68 -5.72
CA VAL A 8 6.14 -1.49 -4.29
C VAL A 8 7.17 -0.37 -4.08
N ILE A 9 8.20 -0.28 -4.91
CA ILE A 9 9.19 0.81 -4.84
C ILE A 9 8.52 2.17 -5.12
N ILE A 10 7.71 2.26 -6.17
CA ILE A 10 6.97 3.48 -6.50
C ILE A 10 6.05 3.88 -5.35
N ASN A 11 5.35 2.91 -4.73
CA ASN A 11 4.47 3.14 -3.58
C ASN A 11 5.24 3.65 -2.34
N LEU A 12 6.42 3.08 -2.06
CA LEU A 12 7.31 3.55 -0.99
C LEU A 12 7.77 4.99 -1.24
N VAL A 13 8.25 5.28 -2.46
CA VAL A 13 8.67 6.64 -2.84
C VAL A 13 7.52 7.62 -2.69
N ALA A 14 6.30 7.23 -3.07
CA ALA A 14 5.12 8.07 -2.92
C ALA A 14 4.78 8.36 -1.44
N GLY A 15 4.85 7.35 -0.58
CA GLY A 15 4.61 7.49 0.86
C GLY A 15 5.63 8.41 1.54
N PHE A 16 6.92 8.24 1.25
CA PHE A 16 7.93 9.16 1.76
C PHE A 16 7.79 10.56 1.16
N SER A 17 7.40 10.67 -0.11
CA SER A 17 7.18 11.95 -0.79
C SER A 17 6.04 12.75 -0.15
N ILE A 18 4.92 12.13 0.23
CA ILE A 18 3.82 12.86 0.91
C ILE A 18 4.27 13.41 2.26
N TYR A 19 5.05 12.65 3.04
CA TYR A 19 5.57 13.12 4.32
C TYR A 19 6.53 14.31 4.13
N LEU A 20 7.47 14.20 3.20
CA LEU A 20 8.44 15.27 2.90
C LEU A 20 7.74 16.53 2.38
N LEU A 21 6.84 16.40 1.40
CA LEU A 21 6.12 17.53 0.81
C LEU A 21 5.26 18.25 1.85
N VAL A 22 4.54 17.52 2.68
CA VAL A 22 3.73 18.11 3.76
C VAL A 22 4.62 18.78 4.81
N SER A 23 5.77 18.20 5.13
CA SER A 23 6.70 18.78 6.11
C SER A 23 7.38 20.06 5.62
N PHE A 24 7.69 20.19 4.32
CA PHE A 24 8.41 21.35 3.77
C PHE A 24 7.49 22.44 3.21
N LEU A 25 6.45 22.05 2.48
CA LEU A 25 5.54 23.00 1.81
C LEU A 25 4.25 23.23 2.60
N GLY A 26 4.04 22.52 3.71
CA GLY A 26 2.78 22.53 4.44
C GLY A 26 1.66 21.79 3.69
N THR A 27 0.45 21.86 4.27
CA THR A 27 -0.76 21.21 3.75
C THR A 27 -1.31 21.95 2.54
N ASN A 28 -0.71 21.71 1.38
CA ASN A 28 -1.12 22.28 0.09
C ASN A 28 -1.71 21.21 -0.83
N LEU A 29 -2.60 21.63 -1.73
CA LEU A 29 -3.29 20.74 -2.66
C LEU A 29 -2.28 19.95 -3.52
N ILE A 30 -1.21 20.61 -3.97
CA ILE A 30 -0.14 19.98 -4.76
C ILE A 30 0.65 18.96 -3.93
N SER A 31 1.00 19.30 -2.68
CA SER A 31 1.74 18.43 -1.76
C SER A 31 1.03 17.11 -1.47
N ILE A 32 -0.30 17.10 -1.58
CA ILE A 32 -1.15 15.93 -1.35
C ILE A 32 -1.43 15.21 -2.67
N LEU A 33 -1.86 15.92 -3.70
CA LEU A 33 -2.41 15.31 -4.91
C LEU A 33 -1.34 14.58 -5.73
N ILE A 34 -0.14 15.16 -5.87
CA ILE A 34 0.98 14.52 -6.59
C ILE A 34 1.33 13.14 -6.01
N PRO A 35 1.67 13.01 -4.71
CA PRO A 35 2.02 11.71 -4.16
C PRO A 35 0.83 10.74 -4.13
N LEU A 36 -0.41 11.22 -3.94
CA LEU A 36 -1.60 10.37 -4.02
C LEU A 36 -1.79 9.77 -5.42
N THR A 37 -1.67 10.57 -6.48
CA THR A 37 -1.76 10.05 -7.85
C THR A 37 -0.70 8.97 -8.11
N LEU A 38 0.52 9.20 -7.61
CA LEU A 38 1.62 8.25 -7.75
C LEU A 38 1.39 6.96 -6.93
N MET A 39 0.80 7.06 -5.74
CA MET A 39 0.34 5.90 -4.95
C MET A 39 -0.75 5.10 -5.68
N PHE A 40 -1.80 5.76 -6.18
CA PHE A 40 -2.90 5.08 -6.89
C PHE A 40 -2.41 4.37 -8.15
N PHE A 41 -1.47 4.98 -8.88
CA PHE A 41 -0.82 4.36 -10.01
C PHE A 41 -0.06 3.08 -9.61
N ALA A 42 0.74 3.14 -8.54
CA ALA A 42 1.45 1.97 -8.02
C ALA A 42 0.50 0.87 -7.53
N HIS A 43 -0.58 1.27 -6.86
CA HIS A 43 -1.59 0.37 -6.28
C HIS A 43 -2.22 -0.54 -7.34
N GLY A 44 -2.52 -0.01 -8.53
CA GLY A 44 -3.07 -0.79 -9.64
C GLY A 44 -2.18 -1.98 -10.05
N PHE A 45 -0.85 -1.85 -9.94
CA PHE A 45 0.06 -2.96 -10.19
C PHE A 45 0.17 -3.93 -9.02
N ILE A 46 0.23 -3.40 -7.79
CA ILE A 46 0.41 -4.23 -6.59
C ILE A 46 -0.79 -5.16 -6.41
N VAL A 47 -2.01 -4.61 -6.41
CA VAL A 47 -3.24 -5.37 -6.14
C VAL A 47 -3.52 -6.40 -7.21
N SER A 48 -3.41 -6.01 -8.49
CA SER A 48 -3.64 -6.92 -9.61
C SER A 48 -2.66 -8.10 -9.56
N MET A 49 -1.36 -7.82 -9.39
CA MET A 49 -0.34 -8.86 -9.37
C MET A 49 -0.43 -9.74 -8.12
N SER A 50 -0.78 -9.19 -6.95
CA SER A 50 -0.95 -9.97 -5.73
C SER A 50 -2.12 -10.92 -5.84
N LEU A 51 -3.25 -10.46 -6.39
CA LEU A 51 -4.43 -11.30 -6.57
C LEU A 51 -4.19 -12.39 -7.62
N THR A 52 -3.59 -12.04 -8.77
CA THR A 52 -3.22 -13.04 -9.79
C THR A 52 -2.29 -14.10 -9.21
N LYS A 53 -1.30 -13.72 -8.40
CA LYS A 53 -0.40 -14.69 -7.75
C LYS A 53 -1.12 -15.57 -6.72
N ALA A 54 -2.01 -14.99 -5.90
CA ALA A 54 -2.78 -15.74 -4.91
C ALA A 54 -3.69 -16.79 -5.56
N VAL A 55 -4.33 -16.44 -6.68
CA VAL A 55 -5.26 -17.31 -7.39
C VAL A 55 -4.56 -18.33 -8.30
N SER A 56 -3.41 -17.97 -8.89
CA SER A 56 -2.70 -18.83 -9.84
C SER A 56 -2.24 -20.17 -9.25
N ASN A 57 -1.96 -20.23 -7.94
CA ASN A 57 -1.51 -21.47 -7.29
C ASN A 57 -2.68 -22.42 -6.95
N ARG A 58 -3.90 -21.87 -6.79
CA ARG A 58 -5.10 -22.62 -6.39
C ARG A 58 -6.36 -22.00 -7.05
N PRO A 59 -6.57 -22.24 -8.36
CA PRO A 59 -7.71 -21.65 -9.07
C PRO A 59 -9.07 -22.13 -8.53
N GLU A 60 -9.11 -23.31 -7.90
CA GLU A 60 -10.26 -23.87 -7.20
C GLU A 60 -10.83 -22.96 -6.08
N ILE A 61 -10.01 -22.09 -5.49
CA ILE A 61 -10.41 -21.11 -4.46
C ILE A 61 -10.33 -19.67 -4.96
N ALA A 62 -10.34 -19.43 -6.27
CA ALA A 62 -10.21 -18.10 -6.86
C ALA A 62 -11.28 -17.11 -6.35
N GLY A 63 -12.53 -17.57 -6.29
CA GLY A 63 -13.68 -16.78 -5.89
C GLY A 63 -13.62 -16.38 -4.40
N SER A 64 -13.35 -17.34 -3.52
CA SER A 64 -13.21 -17.08 -2.09
C SER A 64 -11.98 -16.21 -1.77
N SER A 65 -10.87 -16.41 -2.48
CA SER A 65 -9.66 -15.57 -2.33
C SER A 65 -9.91 -14.13 -2.74
N SER A 66 -10.62 -13.90 -3.85
CA SER A 66 -10.98 -12.56 -4.31
C SER A 66 -11.96 -11.87 -3.35
N GLY A 67 -12.96 -12.61 -2.85
CA GLY A 67 -13.88 -12.13 -1.82
C GLY A 67 -13.16 -11.73 -0.54
N LEU A 68 -12.25 -12.57 -0.05
CA LEU A 68 -11.45 -12.30 1.14
C LEU A 68 -10.55 -11.09 0.95
N SER A 69 -9.89 -10.94 -0.21
CA SER A 69 -9.10 -9.75 -0.53
C SER A 69 -9.93 -8.47 -0.46
N SER A 70 -11.17 -8.49 -0.96
CA SER A 70 -12.08 -7.34 -0.91
C SER A 70 -12.50 -7.02 0.54
N SER A 71 -12.93 -8.03 1.31
CA SER A 71 -13.29 -7.85 2.72
C SER A 71 -12.12 -7.31 3.55
N MET A 72 -10.90 -7.80 3.32
CA MET A 72 -9.70 -7.28 3.98
C MET A 72 -9.42 -5.82 3.59
N GLY A 73 -9.63 -5.44 2.33
CA GLY A 73 -9.52 -4.06 1.87
C GLY A 73 -10.50 -3.13 2.60
N LEU A 74 -11.76 -3.56 2.77
CA LEU A 74 -12.77 -2.78 3.50
C LEU A 74 -12.45 -2.67 5.00
N VAL A 75 -12.07 -3.77 5.65
CA VAL A 75 -11.72 -3.78 7.07
C VAL A 75 -10.50 -2.90 7.34
N THR A 76 -9.45 -3.04 6.55
CA THR A 76 -8.24 -2.21 6.68
C THR A 76 -8.53 -0.74 6.36
N GLY A 77 -9.31 -0.45 5.32
CA GLY A 77 -9.75 0.91 5.00
C GLY A 77 -10.56 1.55 6.13
N GLY A 78 -11.49 0.81 6.74
CA GLY A 78 -12.27 1.27 7.89
C GLY A 78 -11.40 1.52 9.12
N LEU A 79 -10.48 0.60 9.44
CA LEU A 79 -9.53 0.78 10.55
C LEU A 79 -8.64 2.00 10.36
N PHE A 80 -8.07 2.18 9.17
CA PHE A 80 -7.22 3.33 8.85
C PHE A 80 -8.02 4.65 8.87
N SER A 81 -9.30 4.62 8.48
CA SER A 81 -10.19 5.77 8.59
C SER A 81 -10.40 6.19 10.05
N ILE A 82 -10.75 5.25 10.94
CA ILE A 82 -10.92 5.52 12.38
C ILE A 82 -9.61 6.01 13.00
N LEU A 83 -8.49 5.33 12.71
CA LEU A 83 -7.17 5.73 13.20
C LEU A 83 -6.80 7.13 12.73
N SER A 84 -7.05 7.46 11.46
CA SER A 84 -6.76 8.79 10.91
C SER A 84 -7.56 9.87 11.64
N GLY A 85 -8.82 9.62 11.97
CA GLY A 85 -9.65 10.54 12.74
C GLY A 85 -9.18 10.70 14.18
N ALA A 86 -8.73 9.61 14.81
CA ALA A 86 -8.25 9.63 16.19
C ALA A 86 -6.91 10.40 16.36
N ILE A 87 -6.02 10.33 15.37
CA ILE A 87 -4.73 11.03 15.40
C ILE A 87 -4.80 12.47 14.86
N TYR A 88 -5.92 12.85 14.24
CA TYR A 88 -6.06 14.15 13.62
C TYR A 88 -6.26 15.25 14.67
N ALA A 89 -5.21 15.99 14.96
CA ALA A 89 -5.21 17.12 15.90
C ALA A 89 -5.28 18.49 15.18
N GLY A 90 -5.81 18.54 13.97
CA GLY A 90 -5.86 19.76 13.13
C GLY A 90 -4.68 19.94 12.18
N GLU A 91 -3.64 19.10 12.32
CA GLU A 91 -2.47 19.06 11.45
C GLU A 91 -2.51 17.82 10.55
N PHE A 92 -2.04 17.93 9.30
CA PHE A 92 -2.02 16.79 8.34
C PHE A 92 -0.77 15.91 8.49
N LEU A 93 0.27 16.39 9.19
CA LEU A 93 1.52 15.67 9.38
C LEU A 93 1.36 14.28 10.04
N PRO A 94 0.50 14.09 11.08
CA PRO A 94 0.21 12.77 11.65
C PRO A 94 -0.39 11.82 10.61
N ILE A 95 -1.29 12.31 9.77
CA ILE A 95 -1.92 11.52 8.70
C ILE A 95 -0.86 11.11 7.66
N ALA A 96 0.00 12.04 7.23
CA ALA A 96 1.09 11.73 6.30
C ALA A 96 2.05 10.68 6.87
N SER A 97 2.34 10.72 8.18
CA SER A 97 3.16 9.70 8.84
C SER A 97 2.48 8.32 8.86
N LEU A 98 1.15 8.28 9.09
CA LEU A 98 0.36 7.05 9.07
C LEU A 98 0.28 6.44 7.66
N VAL A 99 0.16 7.28 6.62
CA VAL A 99 0.26 6.83 5.22
C VAL A 99 1.64 6.25 4.93
N THR A 100 2.71 6.94 5.35
CA THR A 100 4.09 6.47 5.17
C THR A 100 4.29 5.11 5.84
N LEU A 101 3.85 4.96 7.09
CA LEU A 101 3.90 3.69 7.82
C LEU A 101 3.18 2.56 7.07
N SER A 102 2.00 2.84 6.50
CA SER A 102 1.26 1.86 5.69
C SER A 102 2.06 1.42 4.44
N THR A 103 2.72 2.36 3.76
CA THR A 103 3.56 2.00 2.59
C THR A 103 4.78 1.17 2.98
N VAL A 104 5.36 1.42 4.16
CA VAL A 104 6.46 0.60 4.70
C VAL A 104 5.98 -0.81 5.03
N LEU A 105 4.81 -0.97 5.67
CA LEU A 105 4.22 -2.27 5.92
C LEU A 105 3.95 -3.05 4.63
N CYS A 106 3.46 -2.38 3.58
CA CYS A 106 3.33 -2.97 2.24
C CYS A 106 4.68 -3.46 1.69
N GLY A 107 5.74 -2.66 1.84
CA GLY A 107 7.11 -3.04 1.48
C GLY A 107 7.63 -4.26 2.24
N LEU A 108 7.38 -4.32 3.55
CA LEU A 108 7.76 -5.47 4.39
C LEU A 108 7.01 -6.73 3.98
N SER A 109 5.72 -6.65 3.70
CA SER A 109 4.92 -7.76 3.18
C SER A 109 5.49 -8.29 1.85
N TYR A 110 5.94 -7.40 0.96
CA TYR A 110 6.63 -7.81 -0.27
C TYR A 110 7.93 -8.57 0.01
N LEU A 111 8.74 -8.12 0.98
CA LEU A 111 9.99 -8.79 1.36
C LEU A 111 9.74 -10.19 1.93
N LEU A 112 8.68 -10.36 2.73
CA LEU A 112 8.29 -11.69 3.25
C LEU A 112 7.91 -12.64 2.11
N ILE A 113 7.09 -12.19 1.16
CA ILE A 113 6.71 -12.99 -0.01
C ILE A 113 7.94 -13.33 -0.86
N ALA A 114 8.84 -12.37 -1.08
CA ALA A 114 10.06 -12.58 -1.84
C ALA A 114 11.05 -13.54 -1.15
N SER A 115 11.04 -13.59 0.19
CA SER A 115 11.88 -14.52 0.96
C SER A 115 11.33 -15.95 0.88
N GLY A 116 10.01 -16.12 1.01
CA GLY A 116 9.37 -17.44 0.85
C GLY A 116 9.53 -18.04 -0.56
N GLU A 117 9.56 -17.21 -1.61
CA GLU A 117 9.85 -17.71 -2.98
C GLU A 117 11.30 -18.18 -3.16
N LYS A 118 12.27 -17.65 -2.39
CA LYS A 118 13.66 -18.12 -2.44
C LYS A 118 13.83 -19.47 -1.76
N GLU A 119 13.12 -19.69 -0.66
CA GLU A 119 13.17 -20.95 0.10
C GLU A 119 12.57 -22.12 -0.69
N ASN A 120 11.44 -21.91 -1.38
CA ASN A 120 10.79 -22.96 -2.19
C ASN A 120 11.52 -23.33 -3.50
N ASN A 121 12.49 -22.52 -3.94
CA ASN A 121 13.27 -22.75 -5.17
C ASN A 121 14.71 -23.22 -4.89
N SER A 122 15.07 -23.47 -3.63
CA SER A 122 16.36 -24.02 -3.21
C SER A 122 16.22 -25.46 -2.76
#